data_AF-A0A1E8REY8-F1
#
_entry.id   AF-A0A1E8REY8-F1
#
_cell.length_a   1.000
_cell.length_b   1.000
_cell.length_c   1.000
_cell.angle_alpha   90.00
_cell.angle_beta   90.00
_cell.angle_gamma   90.00
#
_symmetry.space_group_name_H-M   'P 1'
#
loop_
_entity.id
_entity.type
_entity.pdbx_description
1 polymer ?
#
loop_
_entity_poly.entity_id
_entity_poly.type
_entity_poly.pdbx_seq_one_letter_code
_entity_poly.pdbx_strand_id
1 'polypeptide(L)'
;MTEKTFDKDYEKGIEEDQEIEKEVSKLTIADKVVAKISRIAVNKVDGILDMKASFFDSVSSVFQSSSEQDTSGVDVEVGQKEAKVNMQIILEYGKSAPHIFENIKKVVKENVKQMTGLDVVTVNVDVVDVMTREEYKSKKSDNDDRK
;
A
#
# COMPACT_ATOMS: atom_id res chain seq x y z
N MET A 1 46.43 7.25 -59.06
CA MET A 1 46.47 7.20 -57.60
C MET A 1 45.28 7.98 -57.12
N THR A 2 44.32 7.25 -56.57
CA THR A 2 42.94 7.62 -56.30
C THR A 2 42.86 8.17 -54.87
N GLU A 3 42.19 9.29 -54.66
CA GLU A 3 41.48 9.63 -53.41
C GLU A 3 40.63 10.89 -53.72
N LYS A 4 39.47 10.68 -54.34
CA LYS A 4 38.16 10.57 -53.67
C LYS A 4 37.87 11.75 -52.74
N THR A 5 37.15 12.70 -53.33
CA THR A 5 36.15 13.58 -52.71
C THR A 5 35.41 12.85 -51.58
N PHE A 6 35.72 13.23 -50.34
CA PHE A 6 35.01 12.78 -49.15
C PHE A 6 33.72 13.59 -49.02
N ASP A 7 32.64 12.93 -49.44
CA ASP A 7 31.23 13.07 -49.06
C ASP A 7 30.73 14.43 -48.57
N LYS A 8 30.28 15.23 -49.54
CA LYS A 8 29.32 16.32 -49.33
C LYS A 8 27.87 15.80 -49.20
N ASP A 9 27.72 14.49 -48.97
CA ASP A 9 26.45 13.77 -48.89
C ASP A 9 26.00 13.51 -47.43
N TYR A 10 26.80 13.93 -46.44
CA TYR A 10 26.50 13.72 -45.00
C TYR A 10 25.41 14.67 -44.44
N GLU A 11 24.96 15.66 -45.21
CA GLU A 11 23.91 16.61 -44.78
C GLU A 11 22.51 16.29 -45.33
N LYS A 12 22.30 15.15 -46.00
CA LYS A 12 21.04 14.86 -46.70
C LYS A 12 20.18 13.74 -46.11
N GLY A 13 20.37 13.40 -44.83
CA GLY A 13 19.80 12.18 -44.25
C GLY A 13 19.04 12.31 -42.93
N ILE A 14 18.66 13.51 -42.47
CA ILE A 14 17.83 13.64 -41.26
C ILE A 14 16.74 14.71 -41.46
N GLU A 15 15.90 14.50 -42.46
CA GLU A 15 14.56 15.09 -42.53
C GLU A 15 13.56 13.94 -42.64
N GLU A 16 13.40 13.21 -41.54
CA GLU A 16 12.16 12.48 -41.27
C GLU A 16 11.68 12.93 -39.90
N ASP A 17 10.92 14.04 -39.88
CA ASP A 17 10.00 14.35 -38.78
C ASP A 17 8.93 13.24 -38.77
N GLN A 18 9.29 12.07 -38.24
CA GLN A 18 8.29 11.10 -37.82
C GLN A 18 7.61 11.69 -36.59
N GLU A 19 6.39 12.21 -36.76
CA GLU A 19 5.46 12.46 -35.66
C GLU A 19 5.28 11.14 -34.90
N ILE A 20 6.05 10.97 -33.83
CA ILE A 20 5.84 9.88 -32.89
C ILE A 20 4.47 10.15 -32.26
N GLU A 21 3.48 9.40 -32.71
CA GLU A 21 2.14 9.39 -32.13
C GLU A 21 2.30 9.12 -30.62
N LYS A 22 2.04 10.15 -29.80
CA LYS A 22 2.26 10.04 -28.35
C LYS A 22 1.29 9.01 -27.79
N GLU A 23 1.81 7.82 -27.46
CA GLU A 23 1.04 6.83 -26.72
C GLU A 23 0.69 7.41 -25.35
N VAL A 24 -0.61 7.58 -25.07
CA VAL A 24 -1.11 8.02 -23.76
C VAL A 24 -1.50 6.78 -22.96
N SER A 25 -0.62 6.31 -22.09
CA SER A 25 -0.88 5.17 -21.19
C SER A 25 -1.32 5.65 -19.80
N LYS A 26 -2.17 4.87 -19.11
CA LYS A 26 -2.66 5.17 -17.75
C LYS A 26 -2.46 3.98 -16.82
N LEU A 27 -1.82 4.21 -15.68
CA LEU A 27 -1.76 3.28 -14.54
C LEU A 27 -2.84 3.64 -13.52
N THR A 28 -3.63 2.67 -13.06
CA THR A 28 -4.62 2.86 -11.99
C THR A 28 -4.38 1.83 -10.90
N ILE A 29 -4.32 2.28 -9.66
CA ILE A 29 -4.11 1.43 -8.49
C ILE A 29 -5.41 1.36 -7.71
N ALA A 30 -5.88 0.15 -7.41
CA ALA A 30 -7.10 -0.05 -6.63
C ALA A 30 -6.83 0.15 -5.14
N ASP A 31 -7.82 0.68 -4.42
CA ASP A 31 -7.76 0.92 -2.96
C ASP A 31 -7.32 -0.33 -2.20
N LYS A 32 -7.87 -1.51 -2.58
CA LYS A 32 -7.53 -2.80 -1.97
C LYS A 32 -6.04 -3.15 -2.03
N VAL A 33 -5.32 -2.70 -3.06
CA VAL A 33 -3.88 -2.95 -3.20
C VAL A 33 -3.10 -2.12 -2.19
N VAL A 34 -3.44 -0.83 -2.07
CA VAL A 34 -2.82 0.07 -1.09
C VAL A 34 -3.16 -0.34 0.34
N ALA A 35 -4.40 -0.80 0.59
CA ALA A 35 -4.82 -1.37 1.87
C ALA A 35 -3.96 -2.60 2.24
N LYS A 36 -3.77 -3.52 1.28
CA LYS A 36 -2.93 -4.72 1.49
C LYS A 36 -1.47 -4.37 1.79
N ILE A 37 -0.89 -3.45 1.02
CA ILE A 37 0.49 -2.97 1.25
C ILE A 37 0.62 -2.36 2.65
N SER A 38 -0.33 -1.50 3.03
CA SER A 38 -0.34 -0.83 4.32
C SER A 38 -0.46 -1.82 5.47
N ARG A 39 -1.39 -2.79 5.39
CA ARG A 39 -1.55 -3.86 6.40
C ARG A 39 -0.27 -4.68 6.57
N ILE A 40 0.34 -5.12 5.47
CA ILE A 40 1.61 -5.87 5.50
C ILE A 40 2.74 -5.04 6.11
N ALA A 41 2.82 -3.75 5.78
CA ALA A 41 3.84 -2.86 6.33
C ALA A 41 3.67 -2.64 7.84
N VAL A 42 2.43 -2.42 8.28
CA VAL A 42 2.09 -2.17 9.69
C VAL A 42 2.28 -3.42 10.55
N ASN A 43 1.96 -4.61 10.05
CA ASN A 43 2.17 -5.88 10.77
C ASN A 43 3.66 -6.16 11.10
N LYS A 44 4.61 -5.44 10.49
CA LYS A 44 6.04 -5.54 10.80
C LYS A 44 6.50 -4.58 11.89
N VAL A 45 5.64 -3.68 12.36
CA VAL A 45 5.96 -2.70 13.40
C VAL A 45 5.83 -3.37 14.77
N ASP A 46 6.92 -3.34 15.55
CA ASP A 46 6.93 -3.89 16.91
C ASP A 46 5.91 -3.18 17.82
N GLY A 47 5.20 -3.97 18.61
CA GLY A 47 4.17 -3.51 19.54
C GLY A 47 2.76 -3.41 18.96
N ILE A 48 2.56 -3.81 17.71
CA ILE A 48 1.23 -4.04 17.12
C ILE A 48 0.91 -5.54 17.24
N LEU A 49 -0.24 -5.87 17.83
CA LEU A 49 -0.70 -7.25 17.95
C LEU A 49 -1.56 -7.66 16.75
N ASP A 50 -2.46 -6.79 16.33
CA ASP A 50 -3.32 -7.02 15.18
C ASP A 50 -3.93 -5.70 14.67
N MET A 51 -4.55 -5.77 13.50
CA MET A 51 -5.38 -4.71 12.95
C MET A 51 -6.81 -5.24 12.82
N LYS A 52 -7.76 -4.54 13.44
CA LYS A 52 -9.16 -4.98 13.53
C LYS A 52 -9.87 -4.77 12.20
N ALA A 53 -10.50 -5.82 11.67
CA ALA A 53 -11.36 -5.74 10.50
C ALA A 53 -12.40 -4.60 10.63
N SER A 54 -12.53 -3.78 9.58
CA SER A 54 -13.47 -2.67 9.61
C SER A 54 -14.89 -3.22 9.40
N PHE A 55 -15.91 -2.65 10.04
CA PHE A 55 -17.29 -3.15 9.96
C PHE A 55 -17.84 -3.23 8.52
N PHE A 56 -17.26 -2.48 7.58
CA PHE A 56 -17.60 -2.54 6.16
C PHE A 56 -17.23 -3.89 5.51
N ASP A 57 -16.14 -4.53 5.97
CA ASP A 57 -15.77 -5.88 5.56
C ASP A 57 -16.86 -6.90 5.93
N SER A 58 -17.57 -6.66 7.05
CA SER A 58 -18.60 -7.57 7.56
C SER A 58 -19.86 -7.62 6.68
N VAL A 59 -20.24 -6.52 6.02
CA VAL A 59 -21.43 -6.50 5.16
C VAL A 59 -21.16 -7.17 3.80
N SER A 60 -19.94 -7.03 3.26
CA SER A 60 -19.50 -7.73 2.04
C SER A 60 -19.23 -9.23 2.28
N SER A 61 -18.82 -9.59 3.50
CA SER A 61 -18.39 -10.96 3.86
C SER A 61 -19.49 -12.02 3.85
N VAL A 62 -20.78 -11.64 3.77
CA VAL A 62 -21.89 -12.62 3.67
C VAL A 62 -21.88 -13.34 2.31
N PHE A 63 -21.16 -12.83 1.30
CA PHE A 63 -21.14 -13.41 -0.06
C PHE A 63 -19.76 -13.79 -0.60
N GLN A 64 -18.66 -13.60 0.14
CA GLN A 64 -17.30 -13.76 -0.39
C GLN A 64 -16.49 -14.84 0.35
N SER A 65 -15.85 -15.70 -0.44
CA SER A 65 -15.03 -16.83 0.00
C SER A 65 -13.81 -16.37 0.84
N SER A 66 -13.36 -17.25 1.73
CA SER A 66 -12.36 -17.07 2.80
C SER A 66 -10.97 -16.49 2.43
N SER A 67 -10.73 -16.10 1.18
CA SER A 67 -9.45 -15.59 0.68
C SER A 67 -9.29 -14.06 0.73
N GLU A 68 -10.34 -13.30 1.05
CA GLU A 68 -10.31 -11.82 1.07
C GLU A 68 -10.15 -11.21 2.48
N GLN A 69 -9.88 -12.01 3.51
CA GLN A 69 -9.55 -11.55 4.88
C GLN A 69 -8.23 -10.76 4.97
N ASP A 70 -7.54 -10.57 3.84
CA ASP A 70 -6.16 -10.05 3.75
C ASP A 70 -6.07 -8.51 3.72
N THR A 71 -7.19 -7.79 3.60
CA THR A 71 -7.23 -6.31 3.59
C THR A 71 -7.99 -5.71 4.76
N SER A 72 -8.58 -6.55 5.62
CA SER A 72 -9.51 -6.07 6.63
C SER A 72 -8.84 -5.10 7.61
N GLY A 73 -9.55 -4.05 8.01
CA GLY A 73 -9.07 -3.12 9.05
C GLY A 73 -8.17 -1.98 8.59
N VAL A 74 -8.01 -1.84 7.27
CA VAL A 74 -7.40 -0.69 6.64
C VAL A 74 -8.39 -0.13 5.62
N ASP A 75 -8.83 1.09 5.85
CA ASP A 75 -9.64 1.85 4.91
C ASP A 75 -8.73 2.80 4.14
N VAL A 76 -8.84 2.80 2.81
CA VAL A 76 -7.98 3.59 1.93
C VAL A 76 -8.82 4.30 0.89
N GLU A 77 -8.52 5.57 0.70
CA GLU A 77 -9.02 6.36 -0.42
C GLU A 77 -7.84 6.73 -1.33
N VAL A 78 -7.81 6.20 -2.56
CA VAL A 78 -6.80 6.52 -3.56
C VAL A 78 -7.30 7.59 -4.53
N GLY A 79 -6.51 8.67 -4.66
CA GLY A 79 -6.65 9.68 -5.71
C GLY A 79 -5.71 9.42 -6.90
N GLN A 80 -5.53 10.41 -7.76
CA GLN A 80 -4.65 10.25 -8.94
C GLN A 80 -3.16 10.14 -8.58
N LYS A 81 -2.72 10.84 -7.53
CA LYS A 81 -1.32 10.86 -7.07
C LYS A 81 -1.17 10.67 -5.57
N GLU A 82 -2.27 10.75 -4.84
CA GLU A 82 -2.28 10.80 -3.38
C GLU A 82 -3.13 9.66 -2.83
N ALA A 83 -2.84 9.25 -1.60
CA ALA A 83 -3.64 8.29 -0.87
C ALA A 83 -3.87 8.74 0.59
N LYS A 84 -5.03 8.40 1.12
CA LYS A 84 -5.34 8.53 2.56
C LYS A 84 -5.53 7.15 3.15
N VAL A 85 -4.97 6.93 4.32
CA VAL A 85 -5.00 5.61 4.99
C VAL A 85 -5.56 5.77 6.40
N ASN A 86 -6.61 5.04 6.72
CA ASN A 86 -7.23 4.96 8.04
C ASN A 86 -7.11 3.53 8.57
N MET A 87 -6.70 3.37 9.83
CA MET A 87 -6.38 2.05 10.39
C MET A 87 -6.87 1.92 11.83
N GLN A 88 -7.37 0.74 12.18
CA GLN A 88 -7.71 0.39 13.56
C GLN A 88 -6.74 -0.70 14.06
N ILE A 89 -6.04 -0.42 15.16
CA ILE A 89 -4.97 -1.28 15.66
C ILE A 89 -5.20 -1.71 17.11
N ILE A 90 -4.72 -2.92 17.44
CA ILE A 90 -4.61 -3.44 18.80
C ILE A 90 -3.14 -3.37 19.20
N LEU A 91 -2.85 -2.66 20.29
CA LEU A 91 -1.48 -2.48 20.77
C LEU A 91 -1.09 -3.52 21.82
N GLU A 92 0.20 -3.83 21.86
CA GLU A 92 0.80 -4.62 22.93
C GLU A 92 0.97 -3.76 24.20
N TYR A 93 0.55 -4.30 25.33
CA TYR A 93 0.70 -3.67 26.64
C TYR A 93 2.18 -3.32 26.93
N GLY A 94 2.40 -2.12 27.47
CA GLY A 94 3.74 -1.62 27.81
C GLY A 94 4.50 -0.97 26.64
N LYS A 95 3.91 -0.88 25.44
CA LYS A 95 4.51 -0.19 24.29
C LYS A 95 3.97 1.25 24.15
N SER A 96 4.80 2.14 23.61
CA SER A 96 4.45 3.56 23.46
C SER A 96 3.64 3.81 22.19
N ALA A 97 2.36 4.17 22.34
CA ALA A 97 1.48 4.47 21.22
C ALA A 97 2.00 5.61 20.32
N PRO A 98 2.51 6.74 20.84
CA PRO A 98 3.10 7.78 19.98
C PRO A 98 4.29 7.30 19.17
N HIS A 99 5.17 6.49 19.77
CA HIS A 99 6.33 5.95 19.05
C HIS A 99 5.92 4.97 17.94
N ILE A 100 4.94 4.11 18.23
CA ILE A 100 4.38 3.18 17.24
C ILE A 100 3.70 3.96 16.12
N PHE A 101 2.96 5.03 16.41
CA PHE A 101 2.34 5.88 15.40
C PHE A 101 3.37 6.51 14.44
N GLU A 102 4.50 7.01 14.94
CA GLU A 102 5.58 7.51 14.08
C GLU A 102 6.15 6.41 13.17
N ASN A 103 6.35 5.21 13.72
CA ASN A 103 6.83 4.07 12.94
C ASN A 103 5.82 3.66 11.86
N ILE A 104 4.53 3.58 12.19
CA ILE A 104 3.44 3.31 11.25
C ILE A 104 3.45 4.32 10.11
N LYS A 105 3.48 5.63 10.42
CA LYS A 105 3.50 6.69 9.40
C LYS A 105 4.67 6.52 8.44
N LYS A 106 5.86 6.22 8.98
CA LYS A 106 7.06 6.03 8.16
C LYS A 106 6.93 4.83 7.24
N VAL A 107 6.59 3.64 7.78
CA VAL A 107 6.56 2.41 6.98
C VAL A 107 5.45 2.43 5.94
N VAL A 108 4.27 2.98 6.25
CA VAL A 108 3.17 3.09 5.29
C VAL A 108 3.53 4.03 4.14
N LYS A 109 4.03 5.24 4.46
CA LYS A 109 4.45 6.21 3.44
C LYS A 109 5.52 5.64 2.52
N GLU A 110 6.53 4.99 3.10
CA GLU A 110 7.65 4.43 2.35
C GLU A 110 7.19 3.30 1.42
N ASN A 111 6.48 2.29 1.95
CA ASN A 111 6.09 1.12 1.17
C ASN A 111 5.08 1.48 0.08
N VAL A 112 4.07 2.30 0.38
CA VAL A 112 3.08 2.71 -0.62
C VAL A 112 3.74 3.51 -1.74
N LYS A 113 4.65 4.45 -1.39
CA LYS A 113 5.37 5.24 -2.40
C LYS A 113 6.26 4.38 -3.27
N GLN A 114 7.04 3.48 -2.68
CA GLN A 114 7.97 2.62 -3.42
C GLN A 114 7.24 1.64 -4.35
N MET A 115 6.09 1.11 -3.94
CA MET A 115 5.37 0.09 -4.71
C MET A 115 4.39 0.66 -5.73
N THR A 116 3.81 1.84 -5.47
CA THR A 116 2.69 2.37 -6.27
C THR A 116 2.95 3.77 -6.84
N GLY A 117 3.98 4.47 -6.35
CA GLY A 117 4.26 5.86 -6.72
C GLY A 117 3.36 6.90 -6.04
N LEU A 118 2.32 6.47 -5.31
CA LEU A 118 1.38 7.35 -4.61
C LEU A 118 2.00 7.99 -3.37
N ASP A 119 1.66 9.26 -3.14
CA ASP A 119 2.03 9.98 -1.93
C ASP A 119 0.94 9.83 -0.86
N VAL A 120 1.28 9.18 0.26
CA VAL A 120 0.33 9.06 1.38
C VAL A 120 0.32 10.38 2.17
N VAL A 121 -0.72 11.17 1.95
CA VAL A 121 -0.87 12.50 2.54
C VAL A 121 -1.36 12.44 3.98
N THR A 122 -2.27 11.50 4.26
CA THR A 122 -2.91 11.35 5.57
C THR A 122 -2.80 9.90 6.05
N VAL A 123 -2.40 9.75 7.31
CA VAL A 123 -2.40 8.46 8.02
C VAL A 123 -3.10 8.67 9.37
N ASN A 124 -4.28 8.07 9.51
CA ASN A 124 -5.04 8.06 10.75
C ASN A 124 -4.96 6.67 11.39
N VAL A 125 -4.73 6.64 12.70
CA VAL A 125 -4.56 5.39 13.46
C VAL A 125 -5.41 5.48 14.72
N ASP A 126 -6.42 4.61 14.79
CA ASP A 126 -7.28 4.45 15.95
C ASP A 126 -6.79 3.24 16.76
N VAL A 127 -6.43 3.47 18.02
CA VAL A 127 -6.09 2.39 18.96
C VAL A 127 -7.39 1.89 19.57
N VAL A 128 -7.82 0.69 19.16
CA VAL A 128 -9.13 0.14 19.56
C VAL A 128 -9.07 -0.77 20.78
N ASP A 129 -7.90 -1.36 21.07
CA ASP A 129 -7.68 -2.20 22.25
C ASP A 129 -6.19 -2.23 22.63
N VAL A 130 -5.88 -2.59 23.87
CA VAL A 130 -4.53 -2.83 24.38
C VAL A 130 -4.52 -4.16 25.12
N MET A 131 -3.67 -5.08 24.69
CA MET A 131 -3.63 -6.44 25.24
C MET A 131 -2.20 -6.90 25.48
N THR A 132 -2.02 -7.86 26.37
CA THR A 132 -0.78 -8.65 26.41
C THR A 132 -0.76 -9.66 25.26
N ARG A 133 0.43 -10.14 24.88
CA ARG A 133 0.57 -11.19 23.85
C ARG A 133 -0.17 -12.48 24.22
N GLU A 134 -0.19 -12.83 25.49
CA GLU A 134 -0.85 -14.05 25.98
C GLU A 134 -2.37 -13.92 25.87
N GLU A 135 -2.95 -12.79 26.31
CA GLU A 135 -4.39 -12.54 26.16
C GLU A 135 -4.83 -12.54 24.68
N TYR A 136 -4.02 -11.97 23.79
CA TYR A 136 -4.33 -11.95 22.36
C TYR A 136 -4.30 -13.36 21.75
N LYS A 137 -3.31 -14.19 22.09
CA LYS A 137 -3.24 -15.59 21.64
C LYS A 137 -4.44 -16.40 22.13
N SER A 138 -4.83 -16.28 23.39
CA SER A 138 -5.99 -16.99 23.94
C SER A 138 -7.30 -16.59 23.26
N LYS A 139 -7.51 -15.30 22.99
CA LYS A 139 -8.69 -14.84 22.23
C LYS A 139 -8.69 -15.35 20.78
N LYS A 140 -7.51 -15.55 20.18
CA LYS A 140 -7.39 -16.02 18.80
C LYS A 140 -7.71 -17.53 18.68
N SER A 141 -7.19 -18.35 19.59
CA SER A 141 -7.49 -19.79 19.61
C SER A 141 -8.98 -20.08 19.80
N ASP A 142 -9.64 -19.32 20.69
CA ASP A 142 -11.08 -19.50 20.96
C ASP A 142 -11.98 -19.17 19.75
N ASN A 143 -11.50 -18.37 18.79
CA ASN A 143 -12.26 -18.03 17.59
C ASN A 143 -12.09 -19.06 16.46
N ASP A 144 -10.89 -19.66 16.34
CA ASP A 144 -10.65 -20.71 15.33
C ASP A 144 -11.38 -22.01 15.69
N ASP A 145 -11.54 -22.34 16.97
CA ASP A 145 -12.27 -23.53 17.42
C ASP A 145 -13.80 -23.45 17.22
N ARG A 146 -14.34 -22.25 16.97
CA ARG A 146 -15.79 -22.01 16.78
C ARG A 146 -16.22 -21.91 15.31
N LYS A 147 -15.29 -22.01 14.37
CA LYS A 147 -15.53 -21.79 12.93
C LYS A 147 -15.50 -23.09 12.15
#